data_AF-K2ENW9-F1
#
_entry.id   AF-K2ENW9-F1
#
_cell.length_a   1.000
_cell.length_b   1.000
_cell.length_c   1.000
_cell.angle_alpha   90.00
_cell.angle_beta   90.00
_cell.angle_gamma   90.00
#
_symmetry.space_group_name_H-M   'P 1'
#
loop_
_entity.id
_entity.type
_entity.pdbx_description
1 polymer ?
#
loop_
_entity_poly.entity_id
_entity_poly.type
_entity_poly.pdbx_seq_one_letter_code
_entity_poly.pdbx_strand_id
1 'polypeptide(L)'
;MRILYVKIKTENRDWRFAKNYFDKEITLALESDFDNSSVTNTTDALLTLRNSLGLSMDGTAWVSSATTGDVNCSGTSNSTDALLILRYSLGLSMDGTSWCE
;
A
#
# COMPACT_ATOMS: atom_id res chain seq x y z
N MET A 1 -14.07 -12.40 -9.71
CA MET A 1 -14.16 -11.34 -8.69
C MET A 1 -14.22 -12.00 -7.33
N ARG A 2 -13.08 -12.07 -6.63
CA ARG A 2 -12.93 -12.84 -5.39
C ARG A 2 -12.96 -11.84 -4.24
N ILE A 3 -14.08 -11.77 -3.54
CA ILE A 3 -14.23 -10.87 -2.39
C ILE A 3 -13.47 -11.51 -1.22
N LEU A 4 -12.35 -10.92 -0.80
CA LEU A 4 -11.63 -11.30 0.41
C LEU A 4 -12.42 -10.80 1.62
N TYR A 5 -12.91 -11.75 2.42
CA TYR A 5 -13.58 -11.46 3.68
C TYR A 5 -12.52 -11.25 4.77
N VAL A 6 -12.19 -10.00 5.09
CA VAL A 6 -11.48 -9.65 6.33
C VAL A 6 -12.51 -9.53 7.45
N LYS A 7 -12.37 -10.36 8.48
CA LYS A 7 -13.37 -10.51 9.56
C LYS A 7 -13.10 -9.45 10.65
N ILE A 8 -13.54 -8.21 10.43
CA ILE A 8 -13.39 -7.15 11.44
C ILE A 8 -14.49 -7.31 12.49
N LYS A 9 -14.11 -7.59 13.74
CA LYS A 9 -15.03 -7.53 14.90
C LYS A 9 -15.26 -6.06 15.24
N THR A 10 -16.30 -5.44 14.70
CA THR A 10 -16.77 -4.14 15.18
C THR A 10 -17.93 -4.37 16.15
N GLU A 11 -17.77 -3.92 17.40
CA GLU A 11 -18.83 -3.94 18.42
C GLU A 11 -19.93 -2.88 18.17
N ASN A 12 -19.79 -2.10 17.09
CA ASN A 12 -20.68 -0.99 16.76
C ASN A 12 -21.47 -1.29 15.47
N ARG A 13 -22.79 -1.39 15.58
CA ARG A 13 -23.73 -1.86 14.52
C ARG A 13 -23.99 -0.85 13.39
N ASP A 14 -23.05 0.06 13.12
CA ASP A 14 -23.19 0.99 12.01
C ASP A 14 -22.35 0.53 10.81
N TRP A 15 -23.06 -0.02 9.82
CA TRP A 15 -22.52 -0.57 8.59
C TRP A 15 -21.87 0.50 7.69
N ARG A 16 -22.21 1.79 7.84
CA ARG A 16 -21.61 2.87 7.05
C ARG A 16 -20.17 3.15 7.49
N PHE A 17 -19.92 3.10 8.80
CA PHE A 17 -18.57 3.21 9.34
C PHE A 17 -17.72 2.00 8.97
N ALA A 18 -18.27 0.78 9.10
CA ALA A 18 -17.57 -0.43 8.68
C ALA A 18 -17.22 -0.43 7.19
N LYS A 19 -18.11 0.08 6.33
CA LYS A 19 -17.84 0.22 4.89
C LYS A 19 -16.72 1.20 4.59
N ASN A 20 -16.70 2.37 5.22
CA ASN A 20 -15.62 3.34 5.03
C ASN A 20 -14.25 2.81 5.50
N TYR A 21 -14.23 2.08 6.62
CA TYR A 21 -13.00 1.42 7.10
C TYR A 21 -12.52 0.34 6.12
N PHE A 22 -13.45 -0.46 5.59
CA PHE A 22 -13.13 -1.51 4.61
C PHE A 22 -12.63 -0.94 3.29
N ASP A 23 -13.29 0.10 2.77
CA ASP A 23 -12.88 0.76 1.53
C ASP A 23 -11.49 1.41 1.70
N LYS A 24 -11.17 1.94 2.90
CA LYS A 24 -9.87 2.54 3.20
C LYS A 24 -8.74 1.51 3.30
N GLU A 25 -8.93 0.42 4.04
CA GLU A 25 -7.94 -0.66 4.14
C GLU A 25 -7.69 -1.33 2.78
N ILE A 26 -8.73 -1.51 1.96
CA ILE A 26 -8.57 -2.04 0.60
C ILE A 26 -7.79 -1.08 -0.29
N THR A 27 -8.06 0.22 -0.20
CA THR A 27 -7.35 1.23 -1.01
C THR A 27 -5.86 1.28 -0.62
N LEU A 28 -5.56 1.23 0.67
CA LEU A 28 -4.18 1.26 1.18
C LEU A 28 -3.41 -0.01 0.84
N ALA A 29 -4.04 -1.18 0.94
CA ALA A 29 -3.45 -2.45 0.52
C ALA A 29 -3.18 -2.49 -1.00
N LEU A 30 -3.91 -1.71 -1.81
CA LEU A 30 -3.68 -1.56 -3.24
C LEU A 30 -2.59 -0.51 -3.57
N GLU A 31 -2.34 0.45 -2.68
CA GLU A 31 -1.31 1.47 -2.88
C GLU A 31 0.08 0.94 -2.51
N SER A 32 0.19 0.08 -1.49
CA SER A 32 1.48 -0.51 -1.09
C SER A 32 1.86 -1.81 -1.82
N ASP A 33 0.98 -2.36 -2.66
CA ASP A 33 1.19 -3.57 -3.49
C ASP A 33 1.49 -3.17 -4.93
N PHE A 34 2.77 -3.01 -5.25
CA PHE A 34 3.27 -2.49 -6.52
C PHE A 34 3.36 -3.59 -7.60
N ASP A 35 3.52 -4.85 -7.20
CA ASP A 35 3.60 -6.01 -8.10
C ASP A 35 2.30 -6.84 -8.19
N ASN A 36 1.22 -6.37 -7.54
CA ASN A 36 -0.09 -7.02 -7.49
C ASN A 36 -0.02 -8.47 -6.97
N SER A 37 0.91 -8.72 -6.05
CA SER A 37 1.09 -10.02 -5.40
C SER A 37 0.13 -10.25 -4.23
N SER A 38 -0.69 -9.25 -3.89
CA SER A 38 -1.54 -9.20 -2.68
C SER A 38 -0.74 -9.19 -1.38
N VAL A 39 0.55 -8.87 -1.42
CA VAL A 39 1.43 -8.84 -0.25
C VAL A 39 2.35 -7.62 -0.32
N THR A 40 2.23 -6.71 0.63
CA THR A 40 3.19 -5.62 0.79
C THR A 40 4.50 -6.12 1.41
N ASN A 41 5.57 -6.09 0.64
CA ASN A 41 6.89 -6.56 1.01
C ASN A 41 8.01 -5.73 0.37
N THR A 42 9.26 -6.21 0.48
CA THR A 42 10.44 -5.51 -0.03
C THR A 42 10.48 -5.37 -1.56
N THR A 43 9.72 -6.21 -2.28
CA THR A 43 9.56 -6.10 -3.74
C THR A 43 8.84 -4.80 -4.09
N ASP A 44 7.77 -4.45 -3.37
CA ASP A 44 7.02 -3.23 -3.60
C ASP A 44 7.87 -1.98 -3.30
N ALA A 45 8.66 -2.03 -2.24
CA ALA A 45 9.63 -0.99 -1.91
C ALA A 45 10.66 -0.80 -3.05
N LEU A 46 11.20 -1.90 -3.57
CA LEU A 46 12.18 -1.84 -4.65
C LEU A 46 11.58 -1.29 -5.94
N LEU A 47 10.37 -1.71 -6.32
CA LEU A 47 9.70 -1.24 -7.54
C LEU A 47 9.33 0.25 -7.41
N THR A 48 8.87 0.68 -6.23
CA THR A 48 8.59 2.09 -5.92
C THR A 48 9.86 2.93 -6.07
N LEU A 49 10.99 2.48 -5.51
CA LEU A 49 12.27 3.19 -5.65
C LEU A 49 12.75 3.22 -7.11
N ARG A 50 12.66 2.09 -7.81
CA ARG A 50 13.06 1.97 -9.22
C ARG A 50 12.26 2.93 -10.10
N ASN A 51 10.94 3.01 -9.88
CA ASN A 51 10.07 3.99 -10.53
C ASN A 51 10.50 5.44 -10.24
N SER A 52 10.72 5.77 -8.96
CA SER A 52 11.09 7.12 -8.54
C SER A 52 12.39 7.64 -9.18
N LEU A 53 13.28 6.73 -9.57
CA LEU A 53 14.55 7.02 -10.22
C LEU A 53 14.44 7.09 -11.77
N GLY A 54 13.25 6.87 -12.33
CA GLY A 54 13.04 6.82 -13.79
C GLY A 54 13.74 5.64 -14.47
N LEU A 55 14.02 4.56 -13.72
CA LEU A 55 14.64 3.37 -14.27
C LEU A 55 13.59 2.58 -15.07
N SER A 56 14.04 1.88 -16.13
CA SER A 56 13.14 0.99 -16.90
C SER A 56 12.51 -0.05 -15.97
N MET A 57 11.22 -0.29 -16.15
CA MET A 57 10.42 -1.26 -15.39
C MET A 57 10.09 -2.50 -16.22
N ASP A 58 10.69 -2.59 -17.41
CA ASP A 58 10.49 -3.71 -18.32
C ASP A 58 10.90 -5.01 -17.64
N GLY A 59 10.03 -6.02 -17.77
CA GLY A 59 10.23 -7.33 -17.14
C GLY A 59 9.96 -7.37 -15.64
N THR A 60 9.40 -6.32 -15.04
CA THR A 60 8.85 -6.35 -13.68
C THR A 60 7.34 -6.55 -13.70
N ALA A 61 6.76 -7.12 -12.63
CA ALA A 61 5.32 -7.32 -12.49
C ALA A 61 4.55 -6.06 -12.05
N TRP A 62 5.10 -4.87 -12.33
CA TRP A 62 4.55 -3.56 -11.96
C TRP A 62 3.07 -3.40 -12.37
N VAL A 63 2.29 -2.65 -11.57
CA VAL A 63 1.00 -2.04 -11.97
C VAL A 63 1.09 -0.52 -12.15
N SER A 64 0.64 0.00 -13.30
CA SER A 64 0.72 1.44 -13.62
C SER A 64 -0.53 2.17 -13.18
N SER A 65 -0.51 2.65 -11.93
CA SER A 65 -1.51 3.58 -11.40
C SER A 65 -0.82 4.86 -10.93
N ALA A 66 -1.56 5.97 -10.98
CA ALA A 66 -1.09 7.27 -10.52
C ALA A 66 -0.80 7.31 -9.00
N THR A 67 -1.37 6.38 -8.22
CA THR A 67 -1.24 6.32 -6.75
C THR A 67 -0.55 5.06 -6.25
N THR A 68 -0.18 4.12 -7.13
CA THR A 68 0.54 2.91 -6.70
C THR A 68 1.93 3.30 -6.21
N GLY A 69 2.26 2.89 -5.00
CA GLY A 69 3.48 3.23 -4.27
C GLY A 69 3.45 4.57 -3.53
N ASP A 70 2.30 5.25 -3.38
CA ASP A 70 2.17 6.47 -2.57
C ASP A 70 1.58 6.15 -1.18
N VAL A 71 2.39 5.54 -0.31
CA VAL A 71 1.95 5.05 1.01
C VAL A 71 1.93 6.14 2.08
N ASN A 72 2.34 7.37 1.73
CA ASN A 72 2.23 8.54 2.60
C ASN A 72 1.19 9.55 2.13
N CYS A 73 0.41 9.23 1.08
CA CYS A 73 -0.69 10.05 0.57
C CYS A 73 -0.25 11.47 0.19
N SER A 74 0.99 11.61 -0.29
CA SER A 74 1.54 12.89 -0.76
C SER A 74 1.03 13.28 -2.15
N GLY A 75 0.39 12.34 -2.85
CA GLY A 75 0.05 12.43 -4.27
C GLY A 75 1.21 12.06 -5.20
N THR A 76 2.34 11.58 -4.66
CA THR A 76 3.53 11.21 -5.44
C THR A 76 4.25 9.99 -4.86
N SER A 77 4.43 8.94 -5.66
CA SER A 77 5.23 7.78 -5.27
C SER A 77 6.73 8.06 -5.43
N ASN A 78 7.48 8.14 -4.33
CA ASN A 78 8.92 8.42 -4.35
C ASN A 78 9.73 7.55 -3.37
N SER A 79 11.00 7.89 -3.17
CA SER A 79 11.90 7.14 -2.28
C SER A 79 11.45 7.14 -0.81
N THR A 80 10.69 8.14 -0.37
CA THR A 80 10.07 8.18 0.96
C THR A 80 9.10 7.03 1.14
N ASP A 81 8.24 6.80 0.15
CA ASP A 81 7.27 5.71 0.15
C ASP A 81 7.94 4.34 0.13
N ALA A 82 8.97 4.19 -0.71
CA ALA A 82 9.76 2.96 -0.77
C ALA A 82 10.37 2.60 0.60
N LEU A 83 10.90 3.60 1.33
CA LEU A 83 11.47 3.38 2.66
C LEU A 83 10.40 3.04 3.71
N LEU A 84 9.22 3.63 3.59
CA LEU A 84 8.08 3.31 4.46
C LEU A 84 7.58 1.87 4.23
N ILE A 85 7.45 1.45 2.97
CA ILE A 85 7.10 0.06 2.62
C ILE A 85 8.14 -0.92 3.16
N LEU A 86 9.44 -0.60 3.02
CA LEU A 86 10.51 -1.42 3.57
C LEU A 86 10.42 -1.53 5.09
N ARG A 87 10.17 -0.41 5.77
CA ARG A 87 9.99 -0.37 7.23
C ARG A 87 8.84 -1.28 7.68
N TYR A 88 7.69 -1.19 6.99
CA TYR A 88 6.54 -2.06 7.22
C TYR A 88 6.89 -3.54 6.98
N SER A 89 7.58 -3.84 5.87
CA SER A 89 7.99 -5.21 5.49
C SER A 89 8.90 -5.87 6.53
N LEU A 90 9.68 -5.07 7.27
CA LEU A 90 10.56 -5.52 8.35
C LEU A 90 9.84 -5.68 9.69
N GLY A 91 8.54 -5.38 9.76
CA GLY A 91 7.74 -5.42 11.00
C GLY A 91 8.15 -4.36 12.02
N LEU A 92 8.77 -3.26 11.57
CA LEU A 92 9.12 -2.15 12.44
C LEU A 92 7.88 -1.32 12.75
N SER A 93 7.81 -0.73 13.95
CA SER A 93 6.71 0.16 14.32
C SER A 93 6.58 1.31 13.30
N MET A 94 5.37 1.58 12.84
CA MET A 94 5.06 2.70 11.94
C MET A 94 4.63 3.96 12.71
N ASP A 95 4.65 3.91 14.04
CA ASP A 95 4.25 5.03 14.89
C ASP A 95 5.13 6.27 14.62
N GLY A 96 4.46 7.41 14.42
CA GLY A 96 5.13 8.67 14.13
C GLY A 96 5.70 8.78 12.71
N THR A 97 5.44 7.81 11.83
CA THR A 97 5.71 7.95 10.40
C THR A 97 4.54 8.62 9.69
N SER A 98 4.75 9.07 8.46
CA SER A 98 3.70 9.59 7.58
C SER A 98 2.94 8.49 6.82
N TRP A 99 2.98 7.24 7.29
CA TRP A 99 2.19 6.16 6.70
C TRP A 99 0.70 6.50 6.78
N CYS A 100 0.01 6.54 5.65
CA CYS A 100 -1.44 6.66 5.69
C CYS A 100 -2.04 5.28 6.01
N GLU A 101 -2.52 5.13 7.25
CA GLU A 101 -3.57 4.17 7.62
C GLU A 101 -4.94 4.80 7.44
#